data_AF-A0A142WWT5-F1
#
_entry.id   AF-A0A142WWT5-F1
#
_cell.length_a   1.000
_cell.length_b   1.000
_cell.length_c   1.000
_cell.angle_alpha   90.00
_cell.angle_beta   90.00
_cell.angle_gamma   90.00
#
_symmetry.space_group_name_H-M   'P 1'
#
loop_
_entity.id
_entity.type
_entity.pdbx_description
1 polymer ?
#
loop_
_entity_poly.entity_id
_entity_poly.type
_entity_poly.pdbx_seq_one_letter_code
_entity_poly.pdbx_strand_id
1 'polypeptide(L)'
;MSFGQTLLPEFDQEMAGTRKVLERIPDDKLDWKAHPKSNTIRWVGTHLATIPSWTGYTLHQDSLDVNPPGGPELKTTPAASRQEILDRFDQNVAQARKDIETTADAEFMKPWTLINNGTRIFTLPKAAVLRSFVLNHIIHHRAHLCVYLRLNDIPVPGLYGPSGDED
;
A
#
# COMPACT_ATOMS: atom_id res chain seq x y z
N MET A 1 -20.91 14.62 7.18
CA MET A 1 -19.51 14.17 7.14
C MET A 1 -19.23 13.73 5.73
N SER A 2 -18.16 14.22 5.11
CA SER A 2 -17.80 13.79 3.76
C SER A 2 -17.27 12.35 3.75
N PHE A 3 -17.28 11.70 2.58
CA PHE A 3 -16.62 10.41 2.44
C PHE A 3 -15.16 10.47 2.90
N GLY A 4 -14.39 11.47 2.44
CA GLY A 4 -13.00 11.67 2.86
C GLY A 4 -12.84 11.78 4.38
N GLN A 5 -13.69 12.56 5.06
CA GLN A 5 -13.67 12.67 6.53
C GLN A 5 -13.93 11.36 7.25
N THR A 6 -14.73 10.45 6.67
CA THR A 6 -14.99 9.13 7.25
C THR A 6 -13.90 8.10 6.93
N LEU A 7 -13.13 8.31 5.86
CA LEU A 7 -12.03 7.43 5.46
C LEU A 7 -10.73 7.74 6.22
N LEU A 8 -10.46 9.03 6.45
CA LEU A 8 -9.18 9.49 7.01
C LEU A 8 -8.80 8.89 8.37
N PRO A 9 -9.70 8.72 9.35
CA PRO A 9 -9.32 8.13 10.64
C PRO A 9 -8.77 6.70 10.50
N GLU A 10 -9.41 5.89 9.67
CA GLU A 10 -8.96 4.53 9.38
C GLU A 10 -7.68 4.54 8.55
N PHE A 11 -7.58 5.42 7.55
CA PHE A 11 -6.35 5.60 6.79
C PHE A 11 -5.16 5.94 7.69
N ASP A 12 -5.31 6.94 8.57
CA ASP A 12 -4.26 7.39 9.48
C ASP A 12 -3.84 6.27 10.43
N GLN A 13 -4.80 5.51 10.98
CA GLN A 13 -4.53 4.35 11.84
C GLN A 13 -3.76 3.24 11.09
N GLU A 14 -4.22 2.88 9.89
CA GLU A 14 -3.63 1.77 9.13
C GLU A 14 -2.26 2.12 8.56
N MET A 15 -2.04 3.37 8.15
CA MET A 15 -0.72 3.83 7.71
C MET A 15 0.27 3.87 8.88
N ALA A 16 -0.14 4.34 10.06
CA ALA A 16 0.71 4.32 11.25
C ALA A 16 1.11 2.90 11.66
N GLY A 17 0.15 1.96 11.65
CA GLY A 17 0.43 0.55 11.92
C GLY A 17 1.35 -0.08 10.88
N THR A 18 1.16 0.25 9.61
CA THR A 18 2.04 -0.23 8.52
C THR A 18 3.46 0.32 8.68
N ARG A 19 3.62 1.60 9.00
CA ARG A 19 4.92 2.23 9.24
C ARG A 19 5.73 1.49 10.31
N LYS A 20 5.10 1.21 11.46
CA LYS A 20 5.72 0.46 12.57
C LYS A 20 6.23 -0.90 12.13
N VAL A 21 5.51 -1.61 11.25
CA VAL A 21 5.95 -2.91 10.72
C VAL A 21 7.14 -2.74 9.75
N LEU A 22 7.10 -1.74 8.88
CA LEU A 22 8.20 -1.45 7.94
C LEU A 22 9.50 -1.08 8.68
N GLU A 23 9.40 -0.39 9.81
CA GLU A 23 10.55 -0.03 10.66
C GLU A 23 11.35 -1.24 11.16
N ARG A 24 10.71 -2.43 11.22
CA ARG A 24 11.32 -3.69 11.69
C ARG A 24 12.13 -4.42 10.63
N ILE A 25 12.06 -4.02 9.36
CA ILE A 25 12.78 -4.70 8.28
C ILE A 25 14.31 -4.56 8.47
N PRO A 26 15.07 -5.63 8.66
CA PRO A 26 16.52 -5.51 8.74
C PRO A 26 17.13 -5.61 7.34
N ASP A 27 18.13 -4.76 7.05
CA ASP A 27 18.71 -4.64 5.72
C ASP A 27 19.39 -5.93 5.24
N ASP A 28 19.92 -6.75 6.16
CA ASP A 28 20.58 -8.02 5.89
C ASP A 28 19.62 -9.15 5.47
N LYS A 29 18.30 -8.97 5.60
CA LYS A 29 17.28 -9.97 5.22
C LYS A 29 16.38 -9.53 4.07
N LEU A 30 16.70 -8.44 3.38
CA LEU A 30 15.89 -7.93 2.27
C LEU A 30 15.59 -8.99 1.20
N ASP A 31 16.51 -9.91 0.93
CA ASP A 31 16.33 -10.93 -0.11
C ASP A 31 15.77 -12.27 0.44
N TRP A 32 15.43 -12.33 1.74
CA TRP A 32 14.79 -13.49 2.34
C TRP A 32 13.33 -13.64 1.87
N LYS A 33 12.87 -14.88 1.70
CA LYS A 33 11.47 -15.23 1.41
C LYS A 33 11.07 -16.52 2.13
N ALA A 34 9.83 -16.58 2.59
CA ALA A 34 9.31 -17.73 3.35
C ALA A 34 9.24 -19.03 2.51
N HIS A 35 9.08 -18.90 1.20
CA HIS A 35 8.95 -20.03 0.28
C HIS A 35 9.45 -19.63 -1.12
N PRO A 36 9.95 -20.54 -1.97
CA PRO A 36 10.40 -20.21 -3.33
C PRO A 36 9.38 -19.47 -4.20
N LYS A 37 8.09 -19.73 -4.00
CA LYS A 37 6.95 -19.07 -4.69
C LYS A 37 6.51 -17.74 -4.05
N SER A 38 7.09 -17.38 -2.90
CA SER A 38 6.79 -16.13 -2.21
C SER A 38 7.68 -14.99 -2.71
N ASN A 39 7.21 -13.77 -2.52
CA ASN A 39 8.02 -12.57 -2.70
C ASN A 39 9.02 -12.40 -1.54
N THR A 40 10.09 -11.64 -1.78
CA THR A 40 11.09 -11.34 -0.74
C THR A 40 10.58 -10.27 0.23
N ILE A 41 11.24 -10.12 1.38
CA ILE A 41 10.99 -8.99 2.30
C ILE A 41 11.12 -7.66 1.58
N ARG A 42 12.16 -7.48 0.73
CA ARG A 42 12.35 -6.27 -0.08
C ARG A 42 11.15 -5.99 -0.95
N TRP A 43 10.65 -7.00 -1.65
CA TRP A 43 9.49 -6.83 -2.52
C TRP A 43 8.25 -6.45 -1.71
N VAL A 44 7.97 -7.16 -0.60
CA VAL A 44 6.78 -6.88 0.23
C VAL A 44 6.86 -5.49 0.85
N GLY A 45 8.02 -5.11 1.40
CA GLY A 45 8.24 -3.77 1.96
C GLY A 45 8.13 -2.67 0.91
N THR A 46 8.73 -2.85 -0.26
CA THR A 46 8.61 -1.90 -1.39
C THR A 46 7.17 -1.77 -1.87
N HIS A 47 6.45 -2.89 -1.96
CA HIS A 47 5.05 -2.92 -2.37
C HIS A 47 4.17 -2.16 -1.37
N LEU A 48 4.31 -2.44 -0.07
CA LEU A 48 3.65 -1.69 1.00
C LEU A 48 3.97 -0.19 0.95
N ALA A 49 5.23 0.17 0.72
CA ALA A 49 5.67 1.57 0.57
C ALA A 49 5.02 2.28 -0.62
N THR A 50 4.61 1.53 -1.64
CA THR A 50 4.09 2.08 -2.91
C THR A 50 2.57 2.15 -2.94
N ILE A 51 1.85 1.24 -2.26
CA ILE A 51 0.38 1.19 -2.24
C ILE A 51 -0.28 2.57 -1.97
N PRO A 52 0.17 3.41 -1.02
CA PRO A 52 -0.50 4.70 -0.76
C PRO A 52 -0.51 5.62 -1.99
N SER A 53 0.49 5.55 -2.88
CA SER A 53 0.54 6.32 -4.13
C SER A 53 -0.63 6.02 -5.08
N TRP A 54 -1.25 4.84 -4.96
CA TRP A 54 -2.40 4.46 -5.77
C TRP A 54 -3.63 5.32 -5.51
N THR A 55 -3.67 5.99 -4.36
CA THR A 55 -4.67 7.01 -4.04
C THR A 55 -4.66 8.13 -5.08
N GLY A 56 -3.47 8.63 -5.45
CA GLY A 56 -3.33 9.68 -6.45
C GLY A 56 -3.77 9.22 -7.84
N TYR A 57 -3.37 8.01 -8.26
CA TYR A 57 -3.86 7.43 -9.53
C TYR A 57 -5.38 7.24 -9.55
N THR A 58 -5.97 6.92 -8.40
CA THR A 58 -7.42 6.68 -8.29
C THR A 58 -8.20 7.98 -8.31
N LEU A 59 -7.76 8.99 -7.56
CA LEU A 59 -8.52 10.23 -7.39
C LEU A 59 -8.34 11.20 -8.55
N HIS A 60 -7.14 11.29 -9.13
CA HIS A 60 -6.81 12.29 -10.15
C HIS A 60 -7.01 11.81 -11.59
N GLN A 61 -7.34 10.54 -11.80
CA GLN A 61 -7.54 9.94 -13.12
C GLN A 61 -8.81 9.08 -13.11
N ASP A 62 -9.39 8.80 -14.27
CA ASP A 62 -10.57 7.92 -14.38
C ASP A 62 -10.20 6.49 -14.81
N SER A 63 -8.95 6.27 -15.18
CA SER A 63 -8.42 4.95 -15.50
C SER A 63 -6.90 4.89 -15.40
N LEU A 64 -6.36 3.69 -15.19
CA LEU A 64 -4.93 3.42 -15.27
C LEU A 64 -4.70 2.15 -16.11
N ASP A 65 -3.89 2.25 -17.16
CA ASP A 65 -3.31 1.08 -17.80
C ASP A 65 -1.94 0.80 -17.20
N VAL A 66 -1.79 -0.36 -16.55
CA VAL A 66 -0.52 -0.75 -15.92
C VAL A 66 0.51 -1.27 -16.92
N ASN A 67 0.09 -1.58 -18.15
CA ASN A 67 0.96 -2.06 -19.21
C ASN A 67 0.51 -1.51 -20.58
N PRO A 68 0.54 -0.18 -20.77
CA PRO A 68 -0.05 0.45 -21.95
C PRO A 68 0.62 -0.03 -23.26
N PRO A 69 -0.16 -0.33 -24.32
CA PRO A 69 0.41 -0.70 -25.62
C PRO A 69 1.33 0.39 -26.17
N GLY A 70 2.60 0.06 -26.37
CA GLY A 70 3.61 1.02 -26.86
C GLY A 70 4.13 2.02 -25.81
N GLY A 71 3.74 1.86 -24.53
CA GLY A 71 4.26 2.64 -23.42
C GLY A 71 5.03 1.78 -22.41
N PRO A 72 5.69 2.40 -21.42
CA PRO A 72 6.39 1.67 -20.37
C PRO A 72 5.37 1.03 -19.40
N GLU A 73 5.63 -0.22 -19.03
CA GLU A 73 4.91 -0.90 -17.95
C GLU A 73 5.14 -0.16 -16.62
N LEU A 74 4.08 -0.04 -15.82
CA LEU A 74 4.16 0.56 -14.50
C LEU A 74 4.86 -0.41 -13.54
N LYS A 75 6.19 -0.31 -13.46
CA LYS A 75 7.02 -1.11 -12.56
C LYS A 75 7.42 -0.33 -11.33
N THR A 76 7.30 -0.98 -10.19
CA THR A 76 7.86 -0.46 -8.94
C THR A 76 9.32 -0.88 -8.84
N THR A 77 10.23 0.09 -8.78
CA THR A 77 11.65 -0.17 -8.53
C THR A 77 11.85 -0.70 -7.10
N PRO A 78 12.49 -1.87 -6.91
CA PRO A 78 12.80 -2.39 -5.57
C PRO A 78 13.62 -1.39 -4.77
N ALA A 79 13.23 -1.13 -3.53
CA ALA A 79 14.00 -0.28 -2.64
C ALA A 79 15.33 -0.94 -2.26
N ALA A 80 16.40 -0.16 -2.15
CA ALA A 80 17.74 -0.63 -1.83
C ALA A 80 17.92 -0.98 -0.34
N SER A 81 17.20 -0.31 0.54
CA SER A 81 17.30 -0.45 2.01
C SER A 81 15.95 -0.24 2.70
N ARG A 82 15.87 -0.59 3.99
CA ARG A 82 14.76 -0.22 4.86
C ARG A 82 14.54 1.29 4.87
N GLN A 83 15.60 2.09 4.88
CA GLN A 83 15.45 3.55 4.91
C GLN A 83 14.72 4.05 3.65
N GLU A 84 15.08 3.54 2.47
CA GLU A 84 14.39 3.91 1.23
C GLU A 84 12.92 3.43 1.22
N ILE A 85 12.63 2.28 1.82
CA ILE A 85 11.24 1.81 2.03
C ILE A 85 10.45 2.81 2.88
N LEU A 86 11.03 3.27 4.00
CA LEU A 86 10.39 4.21 4.91
C LEU A 86 10.19 5.59 4.27
N ASP A 87 11.22 6.13 3.63
CA ASP A 87 11.16 7.44 2.97
C ASP A 87 10.08 7.46 1.89
N ARG A 88 10.02 6.39 1.08
CA ARG A 88 9.00 6.22 0.04
C ARG A 88 7.60 6.11 0.65
N PHE A 89 7.44 5.33 1.72
CA PHE A 89 6.16 5.16 2.38
C PHE A 89 5.66 6.49 2.95
N ASP A 90 6.51 7.22 3.69
CA ASP A 90 6.16 8.49 4.30
C ASP A 90 5.75 9.54 3.27
N GLN A 91 6.51 9.65 2.18
CA GLN A 91 6.18 10.54 1.06
C GLN A 91 4.81 10.20 0.47
N ASN A 92 4.56 8.92 0.21
CA ASN A 92 3.31 8.47 -0.42
C ASN A 92 2.11 8.62 0.52
N VAL A 93 2.28 8.36 1.82
CA VAL A 93 1.22 8.56 2.83
C VAL A 93 0.86 10.03 2.95
N ALA A 94 1.84 10.92 3.02
CA ALA A 94 1.60 12.36 3.12
C ALA A 94 0.80 12.88 1.91
N GLN A 95 1.16 12.46 0.70
CA GLN A 95 0.44 12.84 -0.51
C GLN A 95 -0.96 12.22 -0.57
N ALA A 96 -1.10 10.93 -0.30
CA ALA A 96 -2.39 10.24 -0.30
C ALA A 96 -3.39 10.85 0.69
N ARG A 97 -2.92 11.17 1.90
CA ARG A 97 -3.74 11.81 2.93
C ARG A 97 -4.26 13.17 2.47
N LYS A 98 -3.37 13.99 1.88
CA LYS A 98 -3.73 15.30 1.31
C LYS A 98 -4.74 15.16 0.17
N ASP A 99 -4.56 14.18 -0.70
CA ASP A 99 -5.49 13.93 -1.81
C ASP A 99 -6.88 13.56 -1.29
N ILE A 100 -6.99 12.68 -0.29
CA ILE A 100 -8.27 12.30 0.33
C ILE A 100 -8.93 13.51 1.00
N GLU A 101 -8.17 14.34 1.70
CA GLU A 101 -8.68 15.51 2.42
C GLU A 101 -9.24 16.59 1.49
N THR A 102 -8.60 16.78 0.32
CA THR A 102 -8.94 17.87 -0.62
C THR A 102 -9.90 17.47 -1.73
N THR A 103 -10.14 16.17 -1.92
CA THR A 103 -11.04 15.66 -2.96
C THR A 103 -12.50 15.92 -2.60
N ALA A 104 -13.28 16.44 -3.56
CA ALA A 104 -14.71 16.66 -3.39
C ALA A 104 -15.50 15.34 -3.36
N ASP A 105 -16.54 15.25 -2.52
CA ASP A 105 -17.34 14.04 -2.30
C ASP A 105 -17.85 13.35 -3.58
N ALA A 106 -18.31 14.14 -4.55
CA ALA A 106 -18.83 13.61 -5.81
C ALA A 106 -17.78 12.81 -6.60
N GLU A 107 -16.48 13.13 -6.44
CA GLU A 107 -15.39 12.45 -7.12
C GLU A 107 -15.27 10.99 -6.68
N PHE A 108 -15.43 10.72 -5.37
CA PHE A 108 -15.33 9.36 -4.84
C PHE A 108 -16.38 8.41 -5.42
N MET A 109 -17.50 8.94 -5.92
CA MET A 109 -18.57 8.14 -6.51
C MET A 109 -18.41 7.93 -8.02
N LYS A 110 -17.43 8.60 -8.67
CA LYS A 110 -17.17 8.41 -10.09
C LYS A 110 -16.59 7.03 -10.40
N PRO A 111 -16.89 6.47 -11.58
CA PRO A 111 -16.27 5.23 -12.02
C PRO A 111 -14.79 5.41 -12.29
N TRP A 112 -14.01 4.39 -11.94
CA TRP A 112 -12.58 4.28 -12.23
C TRP A 112 -12.26 2.91 -12.81
N THR A 113 -11.38 2.84 -13.81
CA THR A 113 -11.12 1.62 -14.57
C THR A 113 -9.65 1.18 -14.50
N LEU A 114 -9.40 -0.07 -14.08
CA LEU A 114 -8.09 -0.69 -14.25
C LEU A 114 -8.00 -1.35 -15.62
N ILE A 115 -6.91 -1.09 -16.32
CA ILE A 115 -6.60 -1.62 -17.65
C ILE A 115 -5.24 -2.32 -17.57
N ASN A 116 -5.07 -3.39 -18.34
CA ASN A 116 -3.79 -4.03 -18.57
C ASN A 116 -3.66 -4.33 -20.07
N ASN A 117 -2.71 -3.67 -20.72
CA ASN A 117 -2.44 -3.85 -22.15
C ASN A 117 -3.69 -3.64 -23.01
N GLY A 118 -4.37 -2.51 -22.78
CA GLY A 118 -5.62 -2.15 -23.43
C GLY A 118 -6.84 -2.95 -23.00
N THR A 119 -6.68 -4.02 -22.20
CA THR A 119 -7.79 -4.86 -21.74
C THR A 119 -8.30 -4.35 -20.41
N ARG A 120 -9.61 -4.01 -20.35
CA ARG A 120 -10.28 -3.66 -19.10
C ARG A 120 -10.28 -4.86 -18.15
N ILE A 121 -9.72 -4.67 -16.95
CA ILE A 121 -9.77 -5.66 -15.87
C ILE A 121 -11.05 -5.47 -15.06
N PHE A 122 -11.32 -4.25 -14.59
CA PHE A 122 -12.56 -3.90 -13.89
C PHE A 122 -12.87 -2.41 -13.99
N THR A 123 -14.12 -2.05 -13.68
CA THR A 123 -14.54 -0.67 -13.38
C THR A 123 -15.28 -0.65 -12.05
N LEU A 124 -14.89 0.22 -11.13
CA LEU A 124 -15.49 0.36 -9.80
C LEU A 124 -15.58 1.86 -9.42
N PRO A 125 -16.48 2.26 -8.50
CA PRO A 125 -16.42 3.60 -7.93
C PRO A 125 -15.05 3.87 -7.26
N LYS A 126 -14.50 5.07 -7.39
CA LYS A 126 -13.21 5.48 -6.77
C LYS A 126 -13.16 5.14 -5.27
N ALA A 127 -14.25 5.37 -4.55
CA ALA A 127 -14.43 4.98 -3.14
C ALA A 127 -14.15 3.49 -2.88
N ALA A 128 -14.70 2.62 -3.74
CA ALA A 128 -14.52 1.17 -3.63
C ALA A 128 -13.09 0.76 -3.96
N VAL A 129 -12.44 1.46 -4.89
CA VAL A 129 -11.02 1.25 -5.22
C VAL A 129 -10.12 1.59 -4.03
N LEU A 130 -10.32 2.76 -3.40
CA LEU A 130 -9.57 3.15 -2.20
C LEU A 130 -9.74 2.16 -1.05
N ARG A 131 -10.98 1.72 -0.79
CA ARG A 131 -11.25 0.73 0.26
C ARG A 131 -10.59 -0.62 -0.02
N SER A 132 -10.73 -1.15 -1.23
CA SER A 132 -10.34 -2.52 -1.54
C SER A 132 -8.86 -2.66 -1.92
N PHE A 133 -8.34 -1.73 -2.73
CA PHE A 133 -7.00 -1.85 -3.32
C PHE A 133 -5.95 -0.97 -2.64
N VAL A 134 -6.36 0.01 -1.81
CA VAL A 134 -5.43 0.76 -0.95
C VAL A 134 -5.47 0.23 0.48
N LEU A 135 -6.61 0.37 1.18
CA LEU A 135 -6.69 -0.01 2.60
C LEU A 135 -6.66 -1.53 2.84
N ASN A 136 -7.62 -2.27 2.30
CA ASN A 136 -7.67 -3.72 2.56
C ASN A 136 -6.41 -4.43 2.03
N HIS A 137 -5.88 -3.96 0.91
CA HIS A 137 -4.67 -4.51 0.30
C HIS A 137 -3.42 -4.25 1.14
N ILE A 138 -3.28 -3.06 1.72
CA ILE A 138 -2.14 -2.77 2.60
C ILE A 138 -2.19 -3.63 3.87
N ILE A 139 -3.38 -3.82 4.46
CA ILE A 139 -3.60 -4.68 5.63
C ILE A 139 -3.22 -6.13 5.29
N HIS A 140 -3.68 -6.63 4.14
CA HIS A 140 -3.37 -7.97 3.64
C HIS A 140 -1.85 -8.20 3.49
N HIS A 141 -1.14 -7.30 2.81
CA HIS A 141 0.30 -7.45 2.62
C HIS A 141 1.12 -7.17 3.89
N ARG A 142 0.63 -6.31 4.78
CA ARG A 142 1.27 -6.06 6.09
C ARG A 142 1.26 -7.33 6.92
N ALA A 143 0.16 -8.08 6.92
CA ALA A 143 0.09 -9.37 7.61
C ALA A 143 1.13 -10.37 7.08
N HIS A 144 1.37 -10.41 5.77
CA HIS A 144 2.46 -11.23 5.21
C HIS A 144 3.83 -10.82 5.76
N LEU A 145 4.11 -9.51 5.81
CA LEU A 145 5.37 -9.02 6.36
C LEU A 145 5.53 -9.36 7.84
N CYS A 146 4.47 -9.24 8.65
CA CYS A 146 4.51 -9.65 10.05
C CYS A 146 4.90 -11.13 10.22
N VAL A 147 4.37 -12.02 9.37
CA VAL A 147 4.79 -13.44 9.37
C VAL A 147 6.25 -13.58 8.99
N TYR A 148 6.74 -12.81 8.02
CA TYR A 148 8.16 -12.88 7.60
C TYR A 148 9.09 -12.41 8.70
N LEU A 149 8.73 -11.34 9.42
CA LEU A 149 9.46 -10.87 10.59
C LEU A 149 9.51 -11.94 11.68
N ARG A 150 8.35 -12.54 12.02
CA ARG A 150 8.27 -13.61 13.04
C ARG A 150 9.12 -14.82 12.68
N LEU A 151 9.11 -15.26 11.43
CA LEU A 151 9.92 -16.41 10.96
C LEU A 151 11.43 -16.15 10.97
N ASN A 152 11.85 -14.90 11.16
CA ASN A 152 13.23 -14.48 11.25
C ASN A 152 13.61 -14.02 12.66
N ASP A 153 12.80 -14.34 13.67
CA ASP A 153 12.97 -13.94 15.07
C ASP A 153 13.07 -12.41 15.26
N ILE A 154 12.38 -11.66 14.39
CA ILE A 154 12.28 -10.20 14.48
C ILE A 154 10.97 -9.84 15.20
N PRO A 155 11.02 -8.96 16.22
CA PRO A 155 9.81 -8.54 16.94
C PRO A 155 8.75 -7.92 16.04
N VAL A 156 7.50 -8.36 16.19
CA VAL A 156 6.32 -7.88 15.45
C VAL A 156 5.53 -6.91 16.33
N PRO A 157 5.18 -5.71 15.85
CA PRO A 157 4.44 -4.75 16.67
C PRO A 157 2.97 -5.16 16.90
N GLY A 158 2.39 -4.64 17.98
CA GLY A 158 0.94 -4.68 18.21
C GLY A 158 0.20 -3.79 17.19
N LEU A 159 -0.94 -4.26 16.67
CA LEU A 159 -1.71 -3.55 15.64
C LEU A 159 -3.18 -3.35 16.02
N TYR A 160 -3.96 -4.42 16.02
CA TYR A 160 -5.37 -4.43 16.44
C TYR A 160 -5.55 -4.88 17.90
N GLY A 161 -4.45 -5.27 18.52
CA GLY A 161 -4.31 -5.84 19.84
C GLY A 161 -2.83 -6.17 20.08
N PRO A 162 -2.52 -6.75 21.24
CA PRO A 162 -1.16 -7.13 21.58
C PRO A 162 -0.59 -8.13 20.56
N SER A 163 0.74 -8.15 20.46
CA SER A 163 1.48 -9.18 19.76
C SER A 163 2.21 -10.08 20.77
N GLY A 164 2.96 -11.08 20.30
CA GLY A 164 3.85 -11.84 21.19
C GLY A 164 5.04 -11.01 21.72
N ASP A 165 5.24 -9.78 21.23
CA ASP A 165 6.40 -8.94 21.56
C ASP A 165 6.02 -7.55 22.12
N GLU A 166 4.75 -7.16 22.09
CA GLU A 166 4.24 -5.86 22.56
C GLU A 166 2.83 -6.00 23.14
N ASP A 167 2.54 -5.25 24.21
CA ASP A 167 1.22 -5.16 24.87
C ASP A 167 0.30 -4.12 24.21
#